data_AF-A0A0F3M9C8-F1
#
_entry.id   AF-A0A0F3M9C8-F1
#
_cell.length_a   1.000
_cell.length_b   1.000
_cell.length_c   1.000
_cell.angle_alpha   90.00
_cell.angle_beta   90.00
_cell.angle_gamma   90.00
#
_symmetry.space_group_name_H-M   'P 1'
#
loop_
_entity.id
_entity.type
_entity.pdbx_description
1 polymer ?
#
loop_
_entity_poly.entity_id
_entity_poly.type
_entity_poly.pdbx_seq_one_letter_code
_entity_poly.pdbx_strand_id
1 'polypeptide(L)'
;MARRYSYDLRMKIFKEVDDGLSIVKACKIFNISRNTIYRWKHLKRETGDIKAKPYGPAKGYNAKIDLKEFEELIINHHDKTSKELSIILGNRLQRTRINYYRKLLGYTYKKTHFHSKRDTVLRNEFIEKIKQISKENLVFIDESGIEDNACREYGWSIKGTRCYGNKAYQHKSRVSMIAGLCNNQIIAPVIFEGNCNKAIFTTYVETILIKELLPGQIVIMDNINFHKNNTIKVLIESVGCSILFLPTYSPDLNPIEHYWFKIKNEIRKVTAQFKDISIAVEHVMKFI
;
A
#
# COMPACT_ATOMS: atom_id res chain seq x y z
N MET A 1 2.51 35.78 15.26
CA MET A 1 1.81 35.46 16.53
C MET A 1 2.84 35.39 17.65
N ALA A 2 2.61 36.06 18.77
CA ALA A 2 3.53 36.03 19.90
C ALA A 2 3.67 34.62 20.49
N ARG A 3 4.90 34.20 20.79
CA ARG A 3 5.23 32.88 21.37
C ARG A 3 4.65 32.80 22.78
N ARG A 4 3.98 31.69 23.12
CA ARG A 4 3.47 31.46 24.48
C ARG A 4 4.64 31.21 25.43
N TYR A 5 4.55 31.73 26.66
CA TYR A 5 5.50 31.41 27.73
C TYR A 5 5.49 29.91 28.04
N SER A 6 6.69 29.32 28.21
CA SER A 6 6.91 27.90 28.50
C SER A 6 6.25 27.48 29.82
N TYR A 7 5.94 26.19 29.95
CA TYR A 7 5.32 25.66 31.16
C TYR A 7 6.23 25.81 32.38
N ASP A 8 7.52 25.56 32.23
CA ASP A 8 8.51 25.70 33.30
C ASP A 8 8.59 27.13 33.84
N LEU A 9 8.51 28.13 32.94
CA LEU A 9 8.49 29.54 33.34
C LEU A 9 7.24 29.86 34.18
N ARG A 10 6.08 29.32 33.79
CA ARG A 10 4.84 29.50 34.56
C ARG A 10 4.96 28.84 35.93
N MET A 11 5.47 27.60 36.00
CA MET A 11 5.66 26.87 37.25
C MET A 11 6.59 27.62 38.19
N LYS A 12 7.72 28.12 37.68
CA LYS A 12 8.68 28.90 38.47
C LYS A 12 8.05 30.17 39.06
N ILE A 13 7.26 30.90 38.27
CA ILE A 13 6.58 32.11 38.74
C ILE A 13 5.55 31.79 39.83
N PHE A 14 4.76 30.72 39.67
CA PHE A 14 3.78 30.36 40.69
C PHE A 14 4.41 29.80 41.95
N LYS A 15 5.53 29.08 41.85
CA LYS A 15 6.30 28.65 43.03
C LYS A 15 6.73 29.86 43.86
N GLU A 16 7.40 30.84 43.24
CA GLU A 16 7.87 32.04 43.94
C GLU A 16 6.71 32.86 44.54
N VAL A 17 5.58 32.96 43.83
CA VAL A 17 4.39 33.67 44.32
C VAL A 17 3.71 32.92 45.48
N ASP A 18 3.65 31.59 45.43
CA ASP A 18 3.13 30.75 46.50
C ASP A 18 4.06 30.79 47.73
N ASP A 19 5.39 30.95 47.53
CA ASP A 19 6.42 31.16 48.55
C ASP A 19 6.42 32.59 49.14
N GLY A 20 5.43 33.43 48.78
CA GLY A 20 5.20 34.75 49.37
C GLY A 20 5.68 35.95 48.54
N LEU A 21 6.21 35.73 47.32
CA LEU A 21 6.60 36.82 46.44
C LEU A 21 5.37 37.58 45.91
N SER A 22 5.35 38.90 46.07
CA SER A 22 4.25 39.69 45.52
C SER A 22 4.23 39.62 43.99
N ILE A 23 3.02 39.58 43.41
CA ILE A 23 2.82 39.54 41.95
C ILE A 23 3.51 40.73 41.27
N VAL A 24 3.59 41.88 41.94
CA VAL A 24 4.28 43.09 41.44
C VAL A 24 5.78 42.85 41.28
N LYS A 25 6.40 42.19 42.26
CA LYS A 25 7.82 41.86 42.25
C LYS A 25 8.11 40.74 41.22
N ALA A 26 7.23 39.75 41.12
CA ALA A 26 7.30 38.72 40.08
C ALA A 26 7.22 39.30 38.65
N CYS A 27 6.37 40.30 38.40
CA CYS A 27 6.30 40.98 37.10
C CYS A 27 7.64 41.59 36.69
N LYS A 28 8.34 42.23 37.65
CA LYS A 28 9.64 42.86 37.41
C LYS A 28 10.75 41.83 37.18
N ILE A 29 10.80 40.78 37.99
CA ILE A 29 11.84 39.74 37.91
C ILE A 29 11.73 38.92 36.63
N PHE A 30 10.52 38.51 36.26
CA PHE A 30 10.29 37.62 35.12
C PHE A 30 9.90 38.33 33.82
N ASN A 31 9.88 39.67 33.84
CA ASN A 31 9.50 40.53 32.72
C ASN A 31 8.18 40.10 32.03
N ILE A 32 7.16 39.86 32.85
CA ILE A 32 5.82 39.41 32.40
C ILE A 32 4.77 40.39 32.88
N SER A 33 3.81 40.68 32.00
CA SER A 33 2.70 41.58 32.35
C SER A 33 1.86 41.01 33.51
N ARG A 34 1.45 41.90 34.41
CA ARG A 34 0.56 41.58 35.54
C ARG A 34 -0.73 40.88 35.07
N ASN A 35 -1.28 41.30 33.93
CA ASN A 35 -2.48 40.71 33.32
C ASN A 35 -2.26 39.25 32.87
N THR A 36 -1.04 38.87 32.49
CA THR A 36 -0.72 37.48 32.14
C THR A 36 -0.67 36.59 33.38
N ILE A 37 -0.06 37.06 34.47
CA ILE A 37 0.00 36.31 35.74
C ILE A 37 -1.40 36.12 36.32
N TYR A 38 -2.25 37.16 36.30
CA TYR A 38 -3.64 37.03 36.74
C TYR A 38 -4.46 36.05 35.88
N ARG A 39 -4.28 36.06 34.56
CA ARG A 39 -4.92 35.07 33.67
C ARG A 39 -4.52 33.63 34.00
N TRP A 40 -3.26 33.39 34.36
CA TRP A 40 -2.82 32.06 34.80
C TRP A 40 -3.36 31.70 36.18
N LYS A 41 -3.49 32.67 37.10
CA LYS A 41 -4.08 32.45 38.43
C LYS A 41 -5.56 32.08 38.32
N HIS A 42 -6.28 32.73 37.40
CA HIS A 42 -7.66 32.35 37.05
C HIS A 42 -7.72 30.95 36.49
N LEU A 43 -6.85 30.62 35.53
CA LEU A 43 -6.79 29.28 34.94
C LEU A 43 -6.48 28.19 36.00
N LYS A 44 -5.52 28.42 36.90
CA LYS A 44 -5.20 27.51 38.03
C LYS A 44 -6.42 27.27 38.92
N ARG A 45 -7.24 28.31 39.16
CA ARG A 45 -8.48 28.19 39.94
C ARG A 45 -9.56 27.39 39.21
N GLU A 46 -9.69 27.55 37.90
CA GLU A 46 -10.71 26.86 37.10
C GLU A 46 -10.34 25.40 36.79
N THR A 47 -9.07 25.13 36.47
CA THR A 47 -8.64 23.83 35.92
C THR A 47 -7.66 23.07 36.81
N GLY A 48 -7.23 23.63 37.95
CA GLY A 48 -6.23 23.04 38.84
C GLY A 48 -4.78 23.07 38.32
N ASP A 49 -4.56 23.56 37.10
CA ASP A 49 -3.26 23.55 36.38
C ASP A 49 -3.05 24.89 35.65
N ILE A 50 -1.79 25.25 35.38
CA ILE A 50 -1.35 26.45 34.65
C ILE A 50 -0.89 26.16 33.22
N LYS A 51 -1.04 24.91 32.75
CA LYS A 51 -0.76 24.52 31.35
C LYS A 51 -1.46 25.44 30.37
N ALA A 52 -0.75 25.80 29.30
CA ALA A 52 -1.38 26.52 28.20
C ALA A 52 -2.48 25.64 27.59
N LYS A 53 -3.66 26.23 27.33
CA LYS A 53 -4.72 25.53 26.60
C LYS A 53 -4.13 24.92 25.31
N PRO A 54 -4.35 23.63 25.01
CA PRO A 54 -3.75 22.98 23.85
C PRO A 54 -4.07 23.75 22.56
N TYR A 55 -3.20 23.61 21.57
CA TYR A 55 -3.49 24.11 20.22
C TYR A 55 -4.58 23.21 19.63
N GLY A 56 -5.84 23.53 19.93
CA GLY A 56 -6.99 23.00 19.22
C GLY A 56 -7.31 23.89 18.03
N PRO A 57 -7.98 23.35 16.98
CA PRO A 57 -8.65 24.21 16.02
C PRO A 57 -9.48 25.23 16.79
N ALA A 58 -9.40 26.51 16.42
CA ALA A 58 -10.20 27.54 17.05
C ALA A 58 -11.67 27.08 17.07
N LYS A 59 -12.24 26.87 18.25
CA LYS A 59 -13.69 26.69 18.38
C LYS A 59 -14.33 27.96 17.83
N GLY A 60 -14.95 27.88 16.65
CA GLY A 60 -15.73 29.00 16.10
C GLY A 60 -15.45 29.45 14.66
N TYR A 61 -14.83 28.63 13.79
CA TYR A 61 -14.85 28.91 12.33
C TYR A 61 -15.07 27.65 11.49
N ASN A 62 -16.12 26.88 11.83
CA ASN A 62 -16.70 25.89 10.92
C ASN A 62 -17.13 26.64 9.64
N ALA A 63 -16.67 26.23 8.45
CA ALA A 63 -17.25 26.80 7.23
C ALA A 63 -18.68 26.31 7.09
N LYS A 64 -19.48 27.23 6.53
CA LYS A 64 -20.84 27.14 6.03
C LYS A 64 -21.02 26.08 4.92
N ILE A 65 -20.69 24.82 5.18
CA ILE A 65 -21.15 23.70 4.34
C ILE A 65 -21.60 22.57 5.27
N ASP A 66 -22.74 21.96 4.94
CA ASP A 66 -23.17 20.75 5.62
C ASP A 66 -22.19 19.62 5.28
N LEU A 67 -21.78 18.86 6.30
CA LEU A 67 -20.87 17.72 6.11
C LEU A 67 -21.50 16.64 5.22
N LYS A 68 -22.83 16.45 5.30
CA LYS A 68 -23.55 15.50 4.45
C LYS A 68 -23.53 15.92 2.99
N GLU A 69 -23.84 17.19 2.72
CA GLU A 69 -23.78 17.77 1.37
C GLU A 69 -22.37 17.64 0.77
N PHE A 70 -21.34 17.88 1.58
CA PHE A 70 -19.95 17.73 1.12
C PHE A 70 -19.55 16.26 0.89
N GLU A 71 -20.07 15.33 1.69
CA GLU A 71 -19.84 13.89 1.50
C GLU A 71 -20.49 13.37 0.20
N GLU A 72 -21.75 13.76 -0.07
CA GLU A 72 -22.44 13.46 -1.33
C GLU A 72 -21.68 14.03 -2.54
N LEU A 73 -21.17 15.26 -2.43
CA LEU A 73 -20.33 15.86 -3.47
C LEU A 73 -19.07 15.02 -3.72
N ILE A 74 -18.41 14.51 -2.67
CA ILE A 74 -17.24 13.64 -2.82
C ILE A 74 -17.63 12.34 -3.52
N ILE A 75 -18.75 11.72 -3.16
CA ILE A 75 -19.19 10.45 -3.78
C ILE A 75 -19.43 10.65 -5.28
N ASN A 76 -20.10 11.72 -5.67
CA ASN A 76 -20.40 12.03 -7.08
C ASN A 76 -19.18 12.50 -7.88
N HIS A 77 -18.12 12.97 -7.22
CA HIS A 77 -16.94 13.56 -7.84
C HIS A 77 -15.63 13.05 -7.22
N HIS A 78 -15.58 11.75 -6.88
CA HIS A 78 -14.49 11.16 -6.10
C HIS A 78 -13.10 11.29 -6.77
N ASP A 79 -13.07 11.41 -8.09
CA ASP A 79 -11.84 11.51 -8.89
C ASP A 79 -11.38 12.97 -9.15
N LYS A 80 -12.15 13.96 -8.68
CA LYS A 80 -11.86 15.38 -8.92
C LYS A 80 -10.80 15.92 -7.97
N THR A 81 -9.94 16.79 -8.50
CA THR A 81 -8.96 17.52 -7.69
C THR A 81 -9.65 18.54 -6.78
N SER A 82 -8.98 18.98 -5.72
CA SER A 82 -9.53 20.03 -4.84
C SER A 82 -9.75 21.36 -5.57
N LYS A 83 -9.08 21.60 -6.70
CA LYS A 83 -9.31 22.78 -7.54
C LYS A 83 -10.62 22.65 -8.31
N GLU A 84 -10.88 21.50 -8.92
CA GLU A 84 -12.13 21.25 -9.63
C GLU A 84 -13.33 21.27 -8.69
N LEU A 85 -13.23 20.64 -7.51
CA LEU A 85 -14.30 20.69 -6.51
C LEU A 85 -14.59 22.13 -6.03
N SER A 86 -13.56 22.98 -5.90
CA SER A 86 -13.75 24.40 -5.61
C SER A 86 -14.59 25.08 -6.69
N ILE A 87 -14.32 24.79 -7.96
CA ILE A 87 -15.06 25.37 -9.10
C ILE A 87 -16.51 24.87 -9.11
N ILE A 88 -16.74 23.57 -8.89
CA ILE A 88 -18.08 22.96 -8.81
C ILE A 88 -18.90 23.61 -7.69
N LEU A 89 -18.27 23.92 -6.56
CA LEU A 89 -18.89 24.64 -5.44
C LEU A 89 -19.01 26.16 -5.67
N GLY A 90 -18.82 26.66 -6.90
CA GLY A 90 -18.89 28.10 -7.21
C GLY A 90 -17.82 28.91 -6.48
N ASN A 91 -16.65 28.32 -6.22
CA ASN A 91 -15.55 28.88 -5.43
C ASN A 91 -15.92 29.27 -3.99
N ARG A 92 -17.02 28.74 -3.45
CA ARG A 92 -17.43 28.94 -2.05
C ARG A 92 -16.44 28.33 -1.04
N LEU A 93 -15.72 27.26 -1.43
CA LEU A 93 -14.70 26.61 -0.61
C LEU A 93 -13.34 26.59 -1.30
N GLN A 94 -12.33 27.11 -0.60
CA GLN A 94 -10.94 27.03 -1.05
C GLN A 94 -10.39 25.60 -1.00
N ARG A 95 -9.39 25.32 -1.85
CA ARG A 95 -8.69 24.03 -1.98
C ARG A 95 -8.21 23.46 -0.64
N THR A 96 -7.68 24.30 0.24
CA THR A 96 -7.19 23.92 1.58
C THR A 96 -8.32 23.41 2.47
N ARG A 97 -9.51 24.04 2.40
CA ARG A 97 -10.69 23.61 3.15
C ARG A 97 -11.26 22.29 2.63
N ILE A 98 -11.29 22.10 1.32
CA ILE A 98 -11.72 20.84 0.69
C ILE A 98 -10.84 19.67 1.19
N ASN A 99 -9.52 19.87 1.24
CA ASN A 99 -8.61 18.86 1.77
C ASN A 99 -8.77 18.63 3.27
N TYR A 100 -9.08 19.68 4.04
CA TYR A 100 -9.40 19.56 5.46
C TYR A 100 -10.65 18.70 5.67
N TYR A 101 -11.74 18.98 4.95
CA TYR A 101 -13.00 18.22 5.09
C TYR A 101 -12.85 16.77 4.63
N ARG A 102 -12.12 16.50 3.52
CA ARG A 102 -11.78 15.12 3.11
C ARG A 102 -11.11 14.35 4.25
N LYS A 103 -10.12 14.96 4.91
CA LYS A 103 -9.43 14.35 6.06
C LYS A 103 -10.35 14.18 7.26
N LEU A 104 -11.22 15.15 7.53
CA LEU A 104 -12.18 15.09 8.64
C LEU A 104 -13.16 13.93 8.47
N LEU A 105 -13.59 13.66 7.24
CA LEU A 105 -14.46 12.54 6.86
C LEU A 105 -13.71 11.21 6.66
N GLY A 106 -12.39 11.17 6.91
CA GLY A 106 -11.61 9.93 6.79
C GLY A 106 -11.23 9.51 5.36
N TYR A 107 -11.45 10.36 4.35
CA TYR A 107 -11.05 10.07 2.98
C TYR A 107 -9.53 10.14 2.82
N THR A 108 -8.98 9.12 2.16
CA THR A 108 -7.57 9.02 1.78
C THR A 108 -7.43 9.09 0.26
N TYR A 109 -6.35 9.69 -0.23
CA TYR A 109 -6.11 9.79 -1.67
C TYR A 109 -5.47 8.50 -2.18
N LYS A 110 -6.29 7.63 -2.77
CA LYS A 110 -5.91 6.33 -3.34
C LYS A 110 -6.79 6.05 -4.55
N LYS A 111 -6.23 5.36 -5.55
CA LYS A 111 -6.96 4.93 -6.74
C LYS A 111 -6.39 3.61 -7.21
N THR A 112 -7.27 2.67 -7.53
CA THR A 112 -6.92 1.40 -8.16
C THR A 112 -7.48 1.42 -9.57
N HIS A 113 -6.65 1.09 -10.55
CA HIS A 113 -7.05 1.04 -11.94
C HIS A 113 -7.47 -0.38 -12.29
N PHE A 114 -8.59 -0.50 -13.02
CA PHE A 114 -9.05 -1.78 -13.57
C PHE A 114 -9.13 -1.67 -15.08
N HIS A 115 -8.91 -2.78 -15.77
CA HIS A 115 -9.03 -2.82 -17.22
C HIS A 115 -10.51 -2.67 -17.63
N SER A 116 -10.80 -1.83 -18.63
CA SER A 116 -12.17 -1.51 -19.05
C SER A 116 -12.95 -2.72 -19.61
N LYS A 117 -12.23 -3.69 -20.19
CA LYS A 117 -12.80 -4.94 -20.71
C LYS A 117 -12.97 -6.05 -19.65
N ARG A 118 -12.79 -5.73 -18.37
CA ARG A 118 -12.99 -6.68 -17.28
C ARG A 118 -14.48 -6.98 -17.13
N ASP A 119 -14.85 -8.25 -17.18
CA ASP A 119 -16.22 -8.70 -16.92
C ASP A 119 -16.45 -8.81 -15.41
N THR A 120 -17.43 -8.08 -14.87
CA THR A 120 -17.72 -8.09 -13.43
C THR A 120 -18.56 -9.29 -12.99
N VAL A 121 -19.42 -9.81 -13.88
CA VAL A 121 -20.31 -10.93 -13.58
C VAL A 121 -19.49 -12.21 -13.48
N LEU A 122 -18.72 -12.53 -14.52
CA LEU A 122 -17.85 -13.72 -14.55
C LEU A 122 -16.85 -13.74 -13.40
N ARG A 123 -16.40 -12.56 -12.97
CA ARG A 123 -15.51 -12.44 -11.82
C ARG A 123 -16.17 -12.75 -10.50
N ASN A 124 -17.38 -12.25 -10.29
CA ASN A 124 -18.10 -12.53 -9.06
C ASN A 124 -18.44 -14.02 -8.98
N GLU A 125 -18.86 -14.64 -10.09
CA GLU A 125 -19.08 -16.09 -10.18
C GLU A 125 -17.81 -16.89 -9.83
N PHE A 126 -16.66 -16.49 -10.39
CA PHE A 126 -15.38 -17.12 -10.09
C PHE A 126 -15.01 -17.00 -8.60
N ILE A 127 -15.18 -15.81 -8.02
CA ILE A 127 -14.91 -15.57 -6.59
C ILE A 127 -15.81 -16.44 -5.72
N GLU A 128 -17.10 -16.50 -5.99
CA GLU A 128 -18.05 -17.33 -5.24
C GLU A 128 -17.72 -18.82 -5.36
N LYS A 129 -17.32 -19.28 -6.55
CA LYS A 129 -16.87 -20.66 -6.76
C LYS A 129 -15.62 -20.98 -5.92
N ILE A 130 -14.60 -20.13 -5.94
CA ILE A 130 -13.35 -20.35 -5.19
C ILE A 130 -13.57 -20.30 -3.68
N LYS A 131 -14.44 -19.43 -3.18
CA LYS A 131 -14.75 -19.33 -1.74
C LYS A 131 -15.28 -20.64 -1.15
N GLN A 132 -15.92 -21.47 -1.95
CA GLN A 132 -16.48 -22.76 -1.52
C GLN A 132 -15.44 -23.88 -1.46
N ILE A 133 -14.24 -23.66 -2.00
CA ILE A 133 -13.18 -24.67 -2.12
C ILE A 133 -12.10 -24.38 -1.08
N SER A 134 -11.60 -25.42 -0.41
CA SER A 134 -10.48 -25.29 0.53
C SER A 134 -9.19 -24.89 -0.20
N LYS A 135 -8.33 -24.12 0.48
CA LYS A 135 -7.07 -23.63 -0.12
C LYS A 135 -6.10 -24.74 -0.52
N GLU A 136 -6.18 -25.90 0.13
CA GLU A 136 -5.38 -27.10 -0.17
C GLU A 136 -5.79 -27.76 -1.50
N ASN A 137 -7.02 -27.51 -1.94
CA ASN A 137 -7.58 -28.01 -3.20
C ASN A 137 -7.40 -27.01 -4.35
N LEU A 138 -6.74 -25.88 -4.13
CA LEU A 138 -6.54 -24.83 -5.14
C LEU A 138 -5.05 -24.67 -5.43
N VAL A 139 -4.70 -24.86 -6.70
CA VAL A 139 -3.32 -24.70 -7.19
C VAL A 139 -3.30 -23.57 -8.21
N PHE A 140 -2.78 -22.40 -7.83
CA PHE A 140 -2.65 -21.26 -8.73
C PHE A 140 -1.31 -21.29 -9.46
N ILE A 141 -1.31 -21.27 -10.78
CA ILE A 141 -0.10 -21.32 -11.60
C ILE A 141 0.06 -20.01 -12.35
N ASP A 142 1.30 -19.55 -12.42
CA ASP A 142 1.65 -18.33 -13.13
C ASP A 142 3.14 -18.27 -13.47
N GLU A 143 3.47 -17.37 -14.40
CA GLU A 143 4.82 -17.08 -14.83
C GLU A 143 5.23 -15.65 -14.52
N SER A 144 6.44 -15.49 -13.99
CA SER A 144 7.03 -14.18 -13.78
C SER A 144 8.48 -14.19 -14.23
N GLY A 145 8.88 -13.13 -14.93
CA GLY A 145 10.29 -12.94 -15.28
C GLY A 145 10.85 -11.63 -14.75
N ILE A 146 12.18 -11.58 -14.77
CA ILE A 146 12.99 -10.48 -14.31
C ILE A 146 14.15 -10.25 -15.28
N GLU A 147 14.34 -8.99 -15.66
CA GLU A 147 15.40 -8.54 -16.56
C GLU A 147 16.73 -8.36 -15.81
N ASP A 148 17.86 -8.58 -16.50
CA ASP A 148 19.22 -8.40 -15.94
C ASP A 148 19.54 -6.98 -15.45
N ASN A 149 18.78 -5.98 -15.88
CA ASN A 149 18.89 -4.59 -15.43
C ASN A 149 18.02 -4.27 -14.20
N ALA A 150 17.38 -5.26 -13.59
CA ALA A 150 16.57 -5.09 -12.39
C ALA A 150 17.44 -4.62 -11.22
N CYS A 151 16.99 -3.56 -10.55
CA CYS A 151 17.68 -2.97 -9.40
C CYS A 151 16.69 -2.51 -8.34
N ARG A 152 17.20 -2.07 -7.19
CA ARG A 152 16.38 -1.53 -6.10
C ARG A 152 15.67 -0.24 -6.56
N GLU A 153 14.35 -0.21 -6.41
CA GLU A 153 13.53 0.94 -6.85
C GLU A 153 13.51 2.08 -5.83
N TYR A 154 13.82 1.79 -4.57
CA TYR A 154 13.76 2.74 -3.47
C TYR A 154 15.07 2.75 -2.69
N GLY A 155 15.41 3.94 -2.19
CA GLY A 155 16.56 4.18 -1.34
C GLY A 155 16.27 5.31 -0.36
N TRP A 156 17.18 5.51 0.59
CA TRP A 156 17.03 6.54 1.63
C TRP A 156 17.85 7.77 1.26
N SER A 157 17.27 8.95 1.49
CA SER A 157 17.94 10.25 1.35
C SER A 157 17.37 11.20 2.40
N ILE A 158 18.11 12.26 2.71
CA ILE A 158 17.66 13.29 3.64
C ILE A 158 16.34 13.90 3.11
N LYS A 159 15.42 14.23 4.01
CA LYS A 159 14.13 14.81 3.61
C LYS A 159 14.37 16.09 2.80
N GLY A 160 13.83 16.15 1.58
CA GLY A 160 13.98 17.27 0.66
C GLY A 160 15.12 17.11 -0.35
N THR A 161 15.95 16.06 -0.24
CA THR A 161 17.00 15.74 -1.21
C THR A 161 16.65 14.50 -2.04
N ARG A 162 17.22 14.40 -3.24
CA ARG A 162 17.04 13.23 -4.13
C ARG A 162 17.90 12.06 -3.66
N CYS A 163 17.41 10.84 -3.83
CA CYS A 163 18.21 9.62 -3.76
C CYS A 163 18.62 9.26 -5.17
N TYR A 164 19.92 9.25 -5.47
CA TYR A 164 20.44 8.91 -6.80
C TYR A 164 20.92 7.47 -6.81
N GLY A 165 20.61 6.75 -7.88
CA GLY A 165 21.05 5.39 -8.13
C GLY A 165 21.25 5.15 -9.62
N ASN A 166 22.23 4.31 -9.95
CA ASN A 166 22.48 3.92 -11.34
C ASN A 166 21.54 2.78 -11.73
N LYS A 167 20.98 2.83 -12.93
CA LYS A 167 20.20 1.75 -13.54
C LYS A 167 20.61 1.63 -15.00
N ALA A 168 20.88 0.40 -15.45
CA ALA A 168 21.06 0.13 -16.86
C ALA A 168 19.70 0.27 -17.57
N TYR A 169 19.64 1.09 -18.62
CA TYR A 169 18.37 1.33 -19.32
C TYR A 169 17.98 0.18 -20.26
N GLN A 170 18.96 -0.48 -20.85
CA GLN A 170 18.76 -1.65 -21.71
C GLN A 170 19.05 -2.92 -20.90
N HIS A 171 18.23 -3.94 -21.12
CA HIS A 171 18.50 -5.30 -20.64
C HIS A 171 19.10 -6.12 -21.78
N LYS A 172 19.91 -7.15 -21.47
CA LYS A 172 20.42 -8.10 -22.47
C LYS A 172 19.76 -9.45 -22.33
N SER A 173 19.51 -9.89 -21.11
CA SER A 173 18.86 -11.16 -20.82
C SER A 173 17.66 -10.99 -19.88
N ARG A 174 16.81 -12.02 -19.89
CA ARG A 174 15.67 -12.17 -18.98
C ARG A 174 15.69 -13.60 -18.45
N VAL A 175 15.50 -13.71 -17.15
CA VAL A 175 15.27 -14.99 -16.48
C VAL A 175 13.80 -15.05 -16.10
N SER A 176 13.13 -16.12 -16.51
CA SER A 176 11.73 -16.37 -16.22
C SER A 176 11.60 -17.52 -15.22
N MET A 177 10.51 -17.47 -14.47
CA MET A 177 10.14 -18.47 -13.47
C MET A 177 8.70 -18.90 -13.74
N ILE A 178 8.42 -20.20 -13.60
CA ILE A 178 7.07 -20.75 -13.52
C ILE A 178 6.96 -21.47 -12.17
N ALA A 179 5.84 -21.31 -11.47
CA ALA A 179 5.53 -22.13 -10.31
C ALA A 179 4.02 -22.24 -10.07
N GLY A 180 3.64 -23.21 -9.24
CA GLY A 180 2.33 -23.29 -8.62
C GLY A 180 2.35 -22.71 -7.20
N LEU A 181 1.20 -22.24 -6.73
CA LEU A 181 0.94 -21.86 -5.35
C LEU A 181 -0.23 -22.70 -4.83
N CYS A 182 0.02 -23.51 -3.82
CA CYS A 182 -1.00 -24.31 -3.13
C CYS A 182 -0.88 -24.08 -1.63
N ASN A 183 -2.00 -23.83 -0.94
CA ASN A 183 -2.03 -23.60 0.51
C ASN A 183 -0.92 -22.64 1.02
N ASN A 184 -0.73 -21.51 0.34
CA ASN A 184 0.30 -20.49 0.64
C ASN A 184 1.76 -20.95 0.48
N GLN A 185 2.03 -22.10 -0.14
CA GLN A 185 3.35 -22.65 -0.42
C GLN A 185 3.60 -22.73 -1.93
N ILE A 186 4.81 -22.38 -2.35
CA ILE A 186 5.24 -22.52 -3.74
C ILE A 186 5.54 -24.00 -4.00
N ILE A 187 4.99 -24.53 -5.09
CA ILE A 187 5.19 -25.90 -5.56
C ILE A 187 5.69 -25.89 -7.00
N ALA A 188 6.38 -26.95 -7.40
CA ALA A 188 6.90 -27.10 -8.76
C ALA A 188 7.60 -25.84 -9.32
N PRO A 189 8.54 -25.18 -8.62
CA PRO A 189 9.21 -24.01 -9.16
C PRO A 189 10.23 -24.40 -10.24
N VAL A 190 10.27 -23.64 -11.33
CA VAL A 190 11.24 -23.77 -12.42
C VAL A 190 11.77 -22.42 -12.83
N ILE A 191 13.06 -22.37 -13.12
CA ILE A 191 13.77 -21.20 -13.63
C ILE A 191 14.28 -21.54 -15.03
N PHE A 192 14.15 -20.62 -15.97
CA PHE A 192 14.66 -20.79 -17.34
C PHE A 192 14.97 -19.42 -17.96
N GLU A 193 15.78 -19.44 -19.02
CA GLU A 193 16.14 -18.22 -19.75
C GLU A 193 15.13 -17.88 -20.84
N GLY A 194 14.86 -16.58 -21.03
CA GLY A 194 13.98 -16.07 -22.07
C GLY A 194 12.51 -15.97 -21.66
N ASN A 195 11.62 -15.97 -22.65
CA ASN A 195 10.18 -15.82 -22.45
C ASN A 195 9.48 -17.18 -22.37
N CYS A 196 8.44 -17.26 -21.53
CA CYS A 196 7.58 -18.44 -21.51
C CYS A 196 6.84 -18.55 -22.86
N ASN A 197 6.85 -19.75 -23.43
CA ASN A 197 6.12 -20.07 -24.64
C ASN A 197 5.32 -21.36 -24.42
N LYS A 198 4.47 -21.70 -25.39
CA LYS A 198 3.60 -22.88 -25.30
C LYS A 198 4.38 -24.18 -25.06
N ALA A 199 5.55 -24.35 -25.68
CA ALA A 199 6.35 -25.56 -25.54
C ALA A 199 6.93 -25.69 -24.13
N ILE A 200 7.58 -24.63 -23.63
CA ILE A 200 8.13 -24.59 -22.27
C ILE A 200 7.04 -24.85 -21.23
N PHE A 201 5.88 -24.20 -21.35
CA PHE A 201 4.77 -24.40 -20.42
C PHE A 201 4.21 -25.83 -20.49
N THR A 202 4.08 -26.40 -21.68
CA THR A 202 3.59 -27.79 -21.82
C THR A 202 4.57 -28.78 -21.19
N THR A 203 5.88 -28.63 -21.46
CA THR A 203 6.92 -29.45 -20.83
C THR A 203 6.95 -29.28 -19.31
N TYR A 204 6.77 -28.05 -18.81
CA TYR A 204 6.65 -27.78 -17.37
C TYR A 204 5.51 -28.58 -16.74
N VAL A 205 4.32 -28.54 -17.35
CA VAL A 205 3.15 -29.29 -16.88
C VAL A 205 3.45 -30.78 -16.85
N GLU A 206 3.92 -31.32 -17.97
CA GLU A 206 4.18 -32.75 -18.17
C GLU A 206 5.28 -33.31 -17.26
N THR A 207 6.34 -32.54 -17.03
CA THR A 207 7.55 -33.09 -16.39
C THR A 207 7.67 -32.76 -14.92
N ILE A 208 7.01 -31.70 -14.45
CA ILE A 208 7.23 -31.15 -13.11
C ILE A 208 5.90 -30.98 -12.39
N LEU A 209 4.95 -30.21 -12.93
CA LEU A 209 3.70 -29.90 -12.23
C LEU A 209 2.91 -31.16 -11.84
N ILE A 210 2.69 -32.07 -12.78
CA ILE A 210 1.84 -33.25 -12.53
C ILE A 210 2.35 -34.15 -11.40
N LYS A 211 3.65 -34.08 -11.07
CA LYS A 211 4.26 -34.86 -9.97
C LYS A 211 3.93 -34.30 -8.59
N GLU A 212 3.60 -33.01 -8.52
CA GLU A 212 3.27 -32.28 -7.29
C GLU A 212 1.76 -32.17 -7.05
N LEU A 213 0.94 -32.48 -8.06
CA LEU A 213 -0.52 -32.42 -7.97
C LEU A 213 -1.10 -33.62 -7.21
N LEU A 214 -2.16 -33.36 -6.44
CA LEU A 214 -2.93 -34.36 -5.73
C LEU A 214 -4.33 -34.50 -6.35
N PRO A 215 -4.88 -35.72 -6.47
CA PRO A 215 -6.22 -35.93 -6.99
C PRO A 215 -7.27 -35.09 -6.26
N GLY A 216 -8.20 -34.50 -7.02
CA GLY A 216 -9.24 -33.60 -6.50
C GLY A 216 -8.85 -32.12 -6.45
N GLN A 217 -7.59 -31.77 -6.72
CA GLN A 217 -7.17 -30.37 -6.82
C GLN A 217 -7.71 -29.69 -8.10
N ILE A 218 -7.89 -28.38 -8.00
CA ILE A 218 -8.26 -27.50 -9.11
C ILE A 218 -7.08 -26.61 -9.45
N VAL A 219 -6.57 -26.78 -10.65
CA VAL A 219 -5.50 -25.98 -11.21
C VAL A 219 -6.09 -24.71 -11.83
N ILE A 220 -5.66 -23.56 -11.31
CA ILE A 220 -6.09 -22.24 -11.75
C ILE A 220 -4.96 -21.58 -12.53
N MET A 221 -5.27 -21.09 -13.72
CA MET A 221 -4.30 -20.41 -14.60
C MET A 221 -4.97 -19.32 -15.44
N ASP A 222 -4.14 -18.47 -16.06
CA ASP A 222 -4.62 -17.34 -16.85
C ASP A 222 -5.38 -17.76 -18.12
N ASN A 223 -6.27 -16.88 -18.59
CA ASN A 223 -7.14 -17.16 -19.74
C ASN A 223 -6.49 -16.80 -21.09
N ILE A 224 -5.23 -17.20 -21.28
CA ILE A 224 -4.45 -16.93 -22.49
C ILE A 224 -4.33 -18.16 -23.38
N ASN A 225 -4.11 -17.94 -24.68
CA ASN A 225 -4.23 -18.99 -25.69
C ASN A 225 -3.27 -20.18 -25.48
N PHE A 226 -2.06 -19.96 -24.96
CA PHE A 226 -1.11 -21.05 -24.79
C PHE A 226 -1.40 -21.94 -23.58
N HIS A 227 -2.14 -21.46 -22.58
CA HIS A 227 -2.66 -22.29 -21.49
C HIS A 227 -3.83 -23.18 -21.93
N LYS A 228 -4.60 -22.75 -22.94
CA LYS A 228 -5.74 -23.50 -23.51
C LYS A 228 -5.32 -24.62 -24.47
N ASN A 229 -4.30 -25.38 -24.08
CA ASN A 229 -3.86 -26.54 -24.86
C ASN A 229 -4.61 -27.80 -24.42
N ASN A 230 -5.16 -28.56 -25.38
CA ASN A 230 -5.82 -29.82 -25.08
C ASN A 230 -4.86 -30.82 -24.40
N THR A 231 -3.57 -30.80 -24.76
CA THR A 231 -2.55 -31.62 -24.10
C THR A 231 -2.45 -31.32 -22.60
N ILE A 232 -2.43 -30.05 -22.22
CA ILE A 232 -2.36 -29.62 -20.81
C ILE A 232 -3.60 -30.09 -20.04
N LYS A 233 -4.77 -29.97 -20.68
CA LYS A 233 -6.02 -30.46 -20.11
C LYS A 233 -5.95 -31.97 -19.81
N VAL A 234 -5.56 -32.77 -20.79
CA VAL A 234 -5.45 -34.23 -20.63
C VAL A 234 -4.43 -34.61 -19.55
N LEU A 235 -3.28 -33.92 -19.48
CA LEU A 235 -2.24 -34.17 -18.47
C LEU A 235 -2.70 -33.86 -17.05
N ILE A 236 -3.47 -32.79 -16.85
CA ILE A 236 -4.00 -32.44 -15.52
C ILE A 236 -5.15 -33.36 -15.12
N GLU A 237 -6.04 -33.69 -16.08
CA GLU A 237 -7.15 -34.61 -15.83
C GLU A 237 -6.67 -36.05 -15.56
N SER A 238 -5.54 -36.49 -16.14
CA SER A 238 -5.01 -37.84 -15.94
C SER A 238 -4.55 -38.11 -14.50
N VAL A 239 -4.23 -37.07 -13.73
CA VAL A 239 -3.90 -37.15 -12.30
C VAL A 239 -5.12 -36.86 -11.39
N GLY A 240 -6.33 -36.84 -11.95
CA GLY A 240 -7.57 -36.62 -11.20
C GLY A 240 -7.79 -35.17 -10.77
N CYS A 241 -7.12 -34.21 -11.41
CA CYS A 241 -7.31 -32.78 -11.17
C CYS A 241 -8.25 -32.16 -12.22
N SER A 242 -8.72 -30.95 -11.96
CA SER A 242 -9.52 -30.17 -12.92
C SER A 242 -8.89 -28.80 -13.19
N ILE A 243 -9.28 -28.16 -14.29
CA ILE A 243 -8.77 -26.84 -14.67
C ILE A 243 -9.86 -25.79 -14.51
N LEU A 244 -9.48 -24.62 -13.99
CA LEU A 244 -10.32 -23.43 -13.94
C LEU A 244 -9.53 -22.21 -14.44
N PHE A 245 -10.03 -21.53 -15.47
CA PHE A 245 -9.37 -20.33 -15.98
C PHE A 245 -9.79 -19.08 -15.21
N LEU A 246 -8.82 -18.18 -14.98
CA LEU A 246 -9.09 -16.86 -14.42
C LEU A 246 -9.99 -16.04 -15.36
N PRO A 247 -10.91 -15.21 -14.85
CA PRO A 247 -11.65 -14.29 -15.69
C PRO A 247 -10.69 -13.30 -16.37
N THR A 248 -10.99 -12.89 -17.60
CA THR A 248 -10.09 -12.02 -18.38
C THR A 248 -9.77 -10.71 -17.64
N TYR A 249 -8.50 -10.26 -17.68
CA TYR A 249 -8.00 -9.08 -16.98
C TYR A 249 -8.19 -9.12 -15.46
N SER A 250 -7.94 -10.28 -14.85
CA SER A 250 -8.12 -10.52 -13.41
C SER A 250 -6.89 -11.01 -12.65
N PRO A 251 -5.70 -10.39 -12.84
CA PRO A 251 -4.49 -10.83 -12.14
C PRO A 251 -4.61 -10.68 -10.62
N ASP A 252 -5.47 -9.78 -10.14
CA ASP A 252 -5.77 -9.59 -8.71
C ASP A 252 -6.46 -10.80 -8.06
N LEU A 253 -6.98 -11.74 -8.85
CA LEU A 253 -7.55 -13.00 -8.36
C LEU A 253 -6.52 -14.14 -8.33
N ASN A 254 -5.28 -13.87 -8.76
CA ASN A 254 -4.19 -14.84 -8.74
C ASN A 254 -3.22 -14.54 -7.58
N PRO A 255 -3.29 -15.23 -6.44
CA PRO A 255 -2.52 -14.87 -5.25
C PRO A 255 -1.00 -15.02 -5.43
N ILE A 256 -0.55 -15.85 -6.38
CA ILE A 256 0.89 -16.07 -6.65
C ILE A 256 1.60 -14.79 -7.14
N GLU A 257 0.87 -13.84 -7.74
CA GLU A 257 1.40 -12.53 -8.15
C GLU A 257 2.02 -11.76 -6.97
N HIS A 258 1.44 -11.89 -5.77
CA HIS A 258 2.00 -11.30 -4.56
C HIS A 258 3.31 -11.97 -4.14
N TYR A 259 3.43 -13.28 -4.37
CA TYR A 259 4.67 -14.02 -4.13
C TYR A 259 5.72 -13.58 -5.15
N TRP A 260 5.38 -13.49 -6.44
CA TRP A 260 6.30 -12.98 -7.46
C TRP A 260 6.80 -11.58 -7.16
N PHE A 261 5.95 -10.68 -6.65
CA PHE A 261 6.38 -9.37 -6.21
C PHE A 261 7.44 -9.45 -5.10
N LYS A 262 7.21 -10.28 -4.07
CA LYS A 262 8.15 -10.49 -2.98
C LYS A 262 9.48 -11.08 -3.48
N ILE A 263 9.41 -12.13 -4.29
CA ILE A 263 10.56 -12.85 -4.85
C ILE A 263 11.42 -11.90 -5.69
N LYS A 264 10.81 -11.18 -6.64
CA LYS A 264 11.51 -10.17 -7.47
C LYS A 264 12.14 -9.06 -6.64
N ASN A 265 11.49 -8.66 -5.55
CA ASN A 265 12.07 -7.66 -4.66
C ASN A 265 13.32 -8.20 -3.93
N GLU A 266 13.31 -9.45 -3.46
CA GLU A 266 14.51 -10.07 -2.89
C GLU A 266 15.63 -10.24 -3.93
N ILE A 267 15.29 -10.66 -5.16
CA ILE A 267 16.28 -10.74 -6.25
C ILE A 267 16.95 -9.38 -6.47
N ARG A 268 16.17 -8.30 -6.64
CA ARG A 268 16.69 -6.93 -6.81
C ARG A 268 17.61 -6.47 -5.68
N LYS A 269 17.47 -7.02 -4.47
CA LYS A 269 18.34 -6.69 -3.34
C LYS A 269 19.74 -7.31 -3.48
N VAL A 270 19.82 -8.51 -4.05
CA VAL A 270 21.05 -9.29 -4.15
C VAL A 270 21.67 -9.26 -5.55
N THR A 271 20.96 -8.82 -6.59
CA THR A 271 21.45 -8.80 -7.99
C THR A 271 22.83 -8.17 -8.12
N ALA A 272 23.12 -7.06 -7.40
CA ALA A 272 24.43 -6.40 -7.46
C ALA A 272 25.61 -7.24 -6.92
N GLN A 273 25.33 -8.33 -6.21
CA GLN A 273 26.33 -9.25 -5.66
C GLN A 273 26.72 -10.35 -6.67
N PHE A 274 25.94 -10.51 -7.75
CA PHE A 274 26.15 -11.53 -8.76
C PHE A 274 26.47 -10.90 -10.11
N LYS A 275 27.31 -11.58 -10.91
CA LYS A 275 27.60 -11.15 -12.28
C LYS A 275 26.46 -11.45 -13.25
N ASP A 276 25.73 -12.53 -12.98
CA ASP A 276 24.61 -12.99 -13.78
C ASP A 276 23.33 -13.03 -12.92
N ILE A 277 22.23 -12.56 -13.50
CA ILE A 277 20.93 -12.55 -12.84
C ILE A 277 20.38 -13.97 -12.65
N SER A 278 20.73 -14.94 -13.51
CA SER A 278 20.34 -16.35 -13.36
C SER A 278 20.75 -16.89 -11.99
N ILE A 279 22.01 -16.67 -11.60
CA ILE A 279 22.58 -17.09 -10.32
C ILE A 279 21.88 -16.37 -9.15
N ALA A 280 21.55 -15.09 -9.31
CA ALA A 280 20.82 -14.34 -8.29
C ALA A 280 19.40 -14.89 -8.07
N VAL A 281 18.72 -15.25 -9.16
CA VAL A 281 17.38 -15.88 -9.11
C VAL A 281 17.47 -17.24 -8.44
N GLU A 282 18.39 -18.11 -8.87
CA GLU A 282 18.61 -19.43 -8.26
C GLU A 282 18.94 -19.31 -6.77
N HIS A 283 19.77 -18.34 -6.38
CA HIS A 283 20.11 -18.10 -4.98
C HIS A 283 18.86 -17.78 -4.16
N VAL A 284 18.00 -16.88 -4.63
CA VAL A 284 16.77 -16.51 -3.90
C VAL A 284 15.75 -17.65 -3.87
N MET A 285 15.62 -18.39 -4.98
CA MET A 285 14.69 -19.52 -5.11
C MET A 285 15.02 -20.69 -4.18
N LYS A 286 16.25 -20.79 -3.65
CA LYS A 286 16.61 -21.79 -2.62
C LYS A 286 16.03 -21.50 -1.24
N PHE A 287 15.54 -20.28 -0.99
CA PHE A 287 15.02 -19.85 0.33
C PHE A 287 13.50 -19.65 0.35
N ILE A 288 12.81 -20.09 -0.70
CA ILE A 288 11.37 -19.98 -0.89
C ILE A 288 10.76 -21.37 -0.73
#